data_AF-A0A3D0QJT9-F1
#
_entry.id   AF-A0A3D0QJT9-F1
#
_cell.length_a   1.000
_cell.length_b   1.000
_cell.length_c   1.000
_cell.angle_alpha   90.00
_cell.angle_beta   90.00
_cell.angle_gamma   90.00
#
_symmetry.space_group_name_H-M   'P 1'
#
loop_
_entity.id
_entity.type
_entity.pdbx_description
1 polymer ?
#
loop_
_entity_poly.entity_id
_entity_poly.type
_entity_poly.pdbx_seq_one_letter_code
_entity_poly.pdbx_strand_id
1 'polypeptide(L)'
;QIDRVSSSGFAFDFGIQYKGLIQVEGLGIGLAIKNIGPGMKFDGPALYRNAVITDGSRPTQKYKAEAATFELPATVDIGLTYERSLGDNLFASVSGAFVNNNLYYDEYRGGLELGFDMEGLQLVGRVGYLNQPKAEDNVFGATAGFGISYKTGNSSITVDYGYRQVQYFKANNVFSVKLDF
;
A
#
# COMPACT_ATOMS: atom_id res chain seq x y z
N GLN A 1 -4.15 -18.75 -22.09
CA GLN A 1 -3.22 -18.70 -20.94
C GLN A 1 -1.81 -18.94 -21.46
N ILE A 2 -0.86 -18.03 -21.22
CA ILE A 2 0.54 -18.17 -21.66
C ILE A 2 1.36 -18.55 -20.42
N ASP A 3 1.38 -19.84 -20.06
CA ASP A 3 1.92 -20.33 -18.77
C ASP A 3 3.45 -20.29 -18.61
N ARG A 4 4.19 -19.66 -19.52
CA ARG A 4 5.67 -19.57 -19.44
C ARG A 4 6.21 -18.24 -19.96
N VAL A 5 5.65 -17.14 -19.46
CA VAL A 5 6.24 -15.81 -19.58
C VAL A 5 6.31 -15.15 -18.22
N SER A 6 7.41 -14.45 -17.94
CA SER A 6 7.63 -13.72 -16.69
C SER A 6 8.35 -12.41 -16.99
N SER A 7 8.27 -11.46 -16.07
CA SER A 7 9.07 -10.25 -16.09
C SER A 7 9.62 -9.98 -14.69
N SER A 8 10.82 -9.42 -14.62
CA SER A 8 11.46 -8.98 -13.40
C SER A 8 12.05 -7.60 -13.62
N GLY A 9 11.86 -6.70 -12.66
CA GLY A 9 12.44 -5.37 -12.66
C GLY A 9 12.90 -5.00 -11.27
N PHE A 10 13.54 -3.84 -11.17
CA PHE A 10 13.83 -3.18 -9.89
C PHE A 10 13.07 -1.87 -9.84
N ALA A 11 12.75 -1.43 -8.63
CA ALA A 11 12.12 -0.15 -8.37
C ALA A 11 12.72 0.46 -7.11
N PHE A 12 12.61 1.77 -6.99
CA PHE A 12 13.07 2.54 -5.85
C PHE A 12 11.92 3.33 -5.25
N ASP A 13 11.97 3.45 -3.92
CA ASP A 13 11.06 4.24 -3.12
C ASP A 13 11.84 5.34 -2.42
N PHE A 14 11.30 6.55 -2.42
CA PHE A 14 11.87 7.70 -1.74
C PHE A 14 10.80 8.42 -0.95
N GLY A 15 11.10 8.84 0.28
CA GLY A 15 10.13 9.58 1.08
C GLY A 15 10.79 10.49 2.10
N ILE A 16 10.07 11.53 2.46
CA ILE A 16 10.44 12.52 3.47
C ILE A 16 9.26 12.74 4.41
N GLN A 17 9.57 12.99 5.68
CA GLN A 17 8.58 13.31 6.71
C GLN A 17 9.07 14.48 7.56
N TYR A 18 8.14 15.37 7.92
CA TYR A 18 8.39 16.47 8.83
C TYR A 18 7.38 16.44 9.96
N LYS A 19 7.85 16.68 11.19
CA LYS A 19 7.03 16.84 12.39
C LYS A 19 7.20 18.26 12.92
N GLY A 20 6.17 18.80 13.57
CA GLY A 20 6.21 20.15 14.15
C GLY A 20 6.16 21.26 13.10
N LEU A 21 5.46 21.04 11.99
CA LEU A 21 5.31 22.03 10.92
C LEU A 21 4.69 23.32 11.45
N ILE A 22 5.20 24.48 10.99
CA ILE A 22 4.67 25.80 11.36
C ILE A 22 4.63 26.01 12.89
N GLN A 23 5.56 25.37 13.63
CA GLN A 23 5.60 25.41 15.10
C GLN A 23 4.34 24.86 15.78
N VAL A 24 3.50 24.11 15.05
CA VAL A 24 2.34 23.41 15.61
C VAL A 24 2.80 22.03 16.06
N GLU A 25 2.85 21.85 17.37
CA GLU A 25 3.14 20.55 17.98
C GLU A 25 2.10 19.50 17.56
N GLY A 26 2.55 18.29 17.25
CA GLY A 26 1.70 17.20 16.78
C GLY A 26 1.30 17.24 15.30
N LEU A 27 1.56 18.34 14.58
CA LEU A 27 1.33 18.42 13.13
C LEU A 27 2.49 17.79 12.35
N GLY A 28 2.17 16.84 11.47
CA GLY A 28 3.14 16.16 10.62
C GLY A 28 2.69 16.07 9.16
N ILE A 29 3.65 16.15 8.24
CA ILE A 29 3.43 15.91 6.81
C ILE A 29 4.42 14.85 6.32
N GLY A 30 3.98 14.04 5.38
CA GLY A 30 4.81 13.08 4.67
C GLY A 30 4.60 13.18 3.17
N LEU A 31 5.67 12.99 2.40
CA LEU A 31 5.63 12.76 0.97
C LEU A 31 6.42 11.49 0.68
N ALA A 32 5.85 10.57 -0.08
CA ALA A 32 6.57 9.40 -0.58
C ALA A 32 6.28 9.20 -2.08
N ILE A 33 7.30 8.80 -2.82
CA ILE A 33 7.22 8.37 -4.20
C ILE A 33 7.64 6.90 -4.22
N LYS A 34 6.78 6.03 -4.72
CA LYS A 34 6.97 4.58 -4.68
C LYS A 34 7.01 3.97 -6.07
N ASN A 35 7.72 2.85 -6.18
CA ASN A 35 7.85 2.01 -7.36
C ASN A 35 8.40 2.75 -8.59
N ILE A 36 9.36 3.67 -8.41
CA ILE A 36 10.02 4.35 -9.53
C ILE A 36 11.11 3.45 -10.11
N GLY A 37 11.00 3.14 -11.39
CA GLY A 37 11.96 2.27 -12.07
C GLY A 37 11.71 2.19 -13.58
N PRO A 38 12.58 1.47 -14.31
CA PRO A 38 12.40 1.25 -15.74
C PRO A 38 11.16 0.40 -16.03
N GLY A 39 10.61 0.56 -17.23
CA GLY A 39 9.52 -0.29 -17.71
C GLY A 39 9.92 -1.77 -17.77
N MET A 40 8.96 -2.64 -17.46
CA MET A 40 9.12 -4.08 -17.47
C MET A 40 8.65 -4.67 -18.81
N LYS A 41 9.20 -5.81 -19.19
CA LYS A 41 8.84 -6.54 -20.41
C LYS A 41 8.78 -8.02 -20.14
N PHE A 42 7.69 -8.66 -20.57
CA PHE A 42 7.56 -10.10 -20.45
C PHE A 42 8.52 -10.80 -21.39
N ASP A 43 9.20 -11.82 -20.87
CA ASP A 43 9.99 -12.74 -21.67
C ASP A 43 9.69 -14.19 -21.27
N GLY A 44 9.89 -15.12 -22.20
CA GLY A 44 9.80 -16.54 -21.93
C GLY A 44 9.54 -17.38 -23.18
N PRO A 45 9.69 -18.71 -23.03
CA PRO A 45 9.56 -19.66 -24.14
C PRO A 45 8.17 -19.70 -24.76
N ALA A 46 7.14 -19.19 -24.10
CA ALA A 46 5.79 -19.14 -24.66
C ALA A 46 5.55 -17.95 -25.61
N LEU A 47 6.52 -17.04 -25.77
CA LEU A 47 6.51 -16.04 -26.83
C LEU A 47 6.94 -16.59 -28.20
N TYR A 48 7.52 -17.81 -28.24
CA TYR A 48 7.90 -18.44 -29.51
C TYR A 48 6.68 -19.01 -30.22
N ARG A 49 6.53 -18.66 -31.50
CA ARG A 49 5.48 -19.14 -32.40
C ARG A 49 6.13 -19.73 -33.64
N ASN A 50 5.56 -20.81 -34.15
CA ASN A 50 5.92 -21.34 -35.45
C ASN A 50 5.21 -20.51 -36.52
N ALA A 51 5.94 -20.03 -37.53
CA ALA A 51 5.32 -19.46 -38.72
C ALA A 51 5.84 -20.14 -39.98
N VAL A 52 4.93 -20.30 -40.95
CA VAL A 52 5.20 -20.79 -42.29
C VAL A 52 5.13 -19.59 -43.22
N ILE A 53 6.20 -19.34 -43.96
CA ILE A 53 6.25 -18.24 -44.93
C ILE A 53 5.43 -18.70 -46.14
N THR A 54 4.43 -17.92 -46.53
CA THR A 54 3.56 -18.23 -47.69
C THR A 54 4.25 -18.01 -49.03
N ASP A 55 5.35 -17.24 -49.05
CA ASP A 55 6.12 -16.92 -50.26
C ASP A 55 7.58 -17.40 -50.12
N GLY A 56 7.89 -18.51 -50.80
CA GLY A 56 9.19 -19.18 -50.79
C GLY A 56 9.20 -20.53 -50.06
N SER A 57 9.81 -21.56 -50.68
CA SER A 57 9.95 -22.93 -50.15
C SER A 57 10.89 -23.02 -48.93
N ARG A 58 10.53 -22.36 -47.83
CA ARG A 58 11.25 -22.45 -46.56
C ARG A 58 10.48 -23.33 -45.57
N PRO A 59 11.17 -24.22 -44.84
CA PRO A 59 10.54 -25.01 -43.78
C PRO A 59 10.06 -24.09 -42.64
N THR A 60 9.13 -24.57 -41.82
CA THR A 60 8.58 -23.85 -40.66
C THR A 60 9.70 -23.30 -39.76
N GLN A 61 9.64 -22.00 -39.44
CA GLN A 61 10.61 -21.33 -38.56
C GLN A 61 9.96 -20.91 -37.25
N LYS A 62 10.76 -20.87 -36.17
CA LYS A 62 10.35 -20.33 -34.87
C LYS A 62 10.66 -18.84 -34.81
N TYR A 63 9.64 -18.04 -34.55
CA TYR A 63 9.75 -16.60 -34.32
C TYR A 63 9.38 -16.27 -32.87
N LYS A 64 10.10 -15.35 -32.24
CA LYS A 64 9.74 -14.85 -30.92
C LYS A 64 8.90 -13.60 -31.08
N ALA A 65 7.66 -13.64 -30.59
CA ALA A 65 6.82 -12.45 -30.50
C ALA A 65 7.45 -11.49 -29.47
N GLU A 66 7.70 -10.26 -29.89
CA GLU A 66 8.23 -9.24 -29.00
C GLU A 66 7.09 -8.68 -28.12
N ALA A 67 7.20 -8.86 -26.80
CA ALA A 67 6.22 -8.31 -25.87
C ALA A 67 6.37 -6.79 -25.75
N ALA A 68 5.26 -6.08 -25.56
CA ALA A 68 5.28 -4.66 -25.26
C ALA A 68 5.88 -4.40 -23.87
N THR A 69 6.55 -3.26 -23.73
CA THR A 69 6.99 -2.75 -22.42
C THR A 69 5.80 -2.18 -21.67
N PHE A 70 5.74 -2.39 -20.37
CA PHE A 70 4.71 -1.85 -19.48
C PHE A 70 5.34 -1.18 -18.26
N GLU A 71 4.66 -0.20 -17.69
CA GLU A 71 5.16 0.60 -16.58
C GLU A 71 4.90 -0.08 -15.22
N LEU A 72 5.71 0.29 -14.23
CA LEU A 72 5.49 -0.10 -12.84
C LEU A 72 4.29 0.67 -12.25
N PRO A 73 3.58 0.10 -11.26
CA PRO A 73 2.50 0.80 -10.54
C PRO A 73 3.10 1.86 -9.59
N ALA A 74 3.58 2.96 -10.17
CA ALA A 74 4.14 4.07 -9.42
C ALA A 74 3.06 4.86 -8.68
N THR A 75 3.38 5.27 -7.45
CA THR A 75 2.49 6.12 -6.65
C THR A 75 3.20 7.33 -6.06
N VAL A 76 2.45 8.41 -5.90
CA VAL A 76 2.84 9.59 -5.12
C VAL A 76 1.88 9.71 -3.96
N ASP A 77 2.40 9.57 -2.75
CA ASP A 77 1.65 9.55 -1.50
C ASP A 77 1.94 10.85 -0.74
N ILE A 78 0.90 11.61 -0.42
CA ILE A 78 0.98 12.81 0.43
C ILE A 78 0.13 12.56 1.67
N GLY A 79 0.72 12.64 2.85
CA GLY A 79 0.06 12.42 4.13
C GLY A 79 0.12 13.65 5.03
N LEU A 80 -0.95 13.90 5.76
CA LEU A 80 -1.06 14.91 6.82
C LEU A 80 -1.58 14.23 8.07
N THR A 81 -0.96 14.51 9.21
CA THR A 81 -1.36 13.99 10.51
C THR A 81 -1.38 15.10 11.54
N TYR A 82 -2.35 15.07 12.45
CA TYR A 82 -2.37 15.92 13.62
C TYR A 82 -2.64 15.06 14.85
N GLU A 83 -1.67 15.02 15.76
CA GLU A 83 -1.73 14.28 17.01
C GLU A 83 -1.83 15.25 18.18
N ARG A 84 -2.63 14.89 19.19
CA ARG A 84 -2.77 15.67 20.41
C ARG A 84 -2.95 14.77 21.61
N SER A 85 -2.21 15.08 22.68
CA SER A 85 -2.48 14.54 24.00
C SER A 85 -3.71 15.22 24.62
N LEU A 86 -4.69 14.42 25.04
CA LEU A 86 -5.95 14.85 25.65
C LEU A 86 -5.91 14.74 27.19
N GLY A 87 -4.84 14.21 27.75
CA GLY A 87 -4.57 14.03 29.18
C GLY A 87 -3.30 13.23 29.39
N ASP A 88 -2.95 12.95 30.64
CA ASP A 88 -1.65 12.31 30.98
C ASP A 88 -1.44 10.94 30.31
N ASN A 89 -2.55 10.25 30.00
CA ASN A 89 -2.55 8.87 29.52
C ASN A 89 -3.38 8.69 28.23
N LEU A 90 -3.94 9.77 27.65
CA LEU A 90 -4.85 9.67 26.50
C LEU A 90 -4.33 10.52 25.35
N PHE A 91 -4.25 9.94 24.16
CA PHE A 91 -3.91 10.66 22.94
C PHE A 91 -4.93 10.39 21.84
N ALA A 92 -5.05 11.36 20.94
CA ALA A 92 -5.87 11.25 19.74
C ALA A 92 -5.07 11.72 18.55
N SER A 93 -5.23 11.06 17.40
CA SER A 93 -4.70 11.55 16.15
C SER A 93 -5.72 11.49 15.03
N VAL A 94 -5.65 12.47 14.14
CA VAL A 94 -6.37 12.50 12.88
C VAL A 94 -5.37 12.47 11.75
N SER A 95 -5.68 11.70 10.72
CA SER A 95 -4.83 11.51 9.57
C SER A 95 -5.63 11.62 8.27
N GLY A 96 -5.00 12.23 7.28
CA GLY A 96 -5.49 12.28 5.91
C GLY A 96 -4.35 11.96 4.96
N ALA A 97 -4.63 11.23 3.89
CA ALA A 97 -3.66 10.98 2.85
C ALA A 97 -4.30 11.02 1.46
N PHE A 98 -3.53 11.52 0.50
CA PHE A 98 -3.82 11.46 -0.91
C PHE A 98 -2.79 10.57 -1.59
N VAL A 99 -3.26 9.61 -2.39
CA VAL A 99 -2.40 8.72 -3.16
C VAL A 99 -2.77 8.87 -4.62
N ASN A 100 -1.87 9.43 -5.41
CA ASN A 100 -1.96 9.42 -6.87
C ASN A 100 -1.30 8.15 -7.40
N ASN A 101 -1.99 7.45 -8.29
CA ASN A 101 -1.52 6.21 -8.90
C ASN A 101 -1.52 6.36 -10.42
N ASN A 102 -0.45 5.92 -11.08
CA ASN A 102 -0.33 6.03 -12.53
C ASN A 102 -1.15 4.97 -13.29
N LEU A 103 -1.47 3.84 -12.66
CA LEU A 103 -2.20 2.72 -13.27
C LEU A 103 -3.61 2.51 -12.71
N TYR A 104 -3.91 3.13 -11.57
CA TYR A 104 -5.20 3.02 -10.88
C TYR A 104 -5.80 4.39 -10.58
N TYR A 105 -6.99 4.41 -9.99
CA TYR A 105 -7.62 5.66 -9.55
C TYR A 105 -6.89 6.28 -8.36
N ASP A 106 -6.98 7.60 -8.30
CA ASP A 106 -6.54 8.38 -7.14
C ASP A 106 -7.36 8.02 -5.90
N GLU A 107 -6.70 7.96 -4.75
CA GLU A 107 -7.31 7.61 -3.48
C GLU A 107 -7.19 8.76 -2.46
N TYR A 108 -8.26 8.95 -1.71
CA TYR A 108 -8.29 9.77 -0.51
C TYR A 108 -8.54 8.87 0.68
N ARG A 109 -7.66 8.96 1.68
CA ARG A 109 -7.73 8.16 2.90
C ARG A 109 -7.90 9.10 4.07
N GLY A 110 -8.81 8.77 4.97
CA GLY A 110 -9.02 9.48 6.22
C GLY A 110 -9.04 8.50 7.37
N GLY A 111 -8.47 8.88 8.51
CA GLY A 111 -8.41 8.01 9.69
C GLY A 111 -8.37 8.78 10.99
N LEU A 112 -8.93 8.16 12.03
CA LEU A 112 -8.87 8.61 13.41
C LEU A 112 -8.27 7.50 14.27
N GLU A 113 -7.43 7.89 15.21
CA GLU A 113 -6.82 7.02 16.19
C GLU A 113 -7.06 7.60 17.60
N LEU A 114 -7.41 6.73 18.54
CA LEU A 114 -7.53 7.04 19.95
C LEU A 114 -6.70 6.02 20.72
N GLY A 115 -5.75 6.50 21.51
CA GLY A 115 -4.86 5.65 22.28
C GLY A 115 -4.86 5.99 23.76
N PHE A 116 -4.68 4.96 24.58
CA PHE A 116 -4.59 5.05 26.02
C PHE A 116 -3.33 4.32 26.50
N ASP A 117 -2.46 5.07 27.18
CA ASP A 117 -1.19 4.60 27.71
C ASP A 117 -1.28 4.31 29.20
N MET A 118 -0.78 3.15 29.61
CA MET A 118 -0.67 2.70 30.98
C MET A 118 0.76 2.19 31.22
N GLU A 119 1.11 1.96 32.48
CA GLU A 119 2.43 1.44 32.83
C GLU A 119 2.66 0.05 32.19
N GLY A 120 3.51 0.02 31.16
CA GLY A 120 3.84 -1.18 30.40
C GLY A 120 2.77 -1.64 29.41
N LEU A 121 1.63 -0.97 29.27
CA LEU A 121 0.54 -1.36 28.37
C LEU A 121 0.00 -0.15 27.59
N GLN A 122 -0.15 -0.28 26.29
CA GLN A 122 -0.78 0.71 25.42
C GLN A 122 -1.93 0.06 24.67
N LEU A 123 -3.07 0.74 24.65
CA LEU A 123 -4.28 0.34 23.92
C LEU A 123 -4.56 1.37 22.84
N VAL A 124 -4.86 0.94 21.62
CA VAL A 124 -5.15 1.85 20.52
C VAL A 124 -6.38 1.39 19.74
N GLY A 125 -7.35 2.27 19.54
CA GLY A 125 -8.49 2.08 18.65
C GLY A 125 -8.33 2.93 17.38
N ARG A 126 -8.66 2.34 16.22
CA ARG A 126 -8.50 2.98 14.90
C ARG A 126 -9.77 2.84 14.09
N VAL A 127 -10.15 3.92 13.41
CA VAL A 127 -11.17 3.88 12.37
C VAL A 127 -10.69 4.66 11.17
N GLY A 128 -11.12 4.26 9.98
CA GLY A 128 -10.73 4.96 8.77
C GLY A 128 -11.64 4.65 7.59
N TYR A 129 -11.48 5.44 6.55
CA TYR A 129 -12.24 5.32 5.33
C TYR A 129 -11.33 5.62 4.13
N LEU A 130 -11.54 4.86 3.05
CA LEU A 130 -10.87 5.04 1.79
C LEU A 130 -11.90 5.37 0.73
N ASN A 131 -11.65 6.45 0.00
CA ASN A 131 -12.49 6.90 -1.08
C ASN A 131 -11.71 6.96 -2.39
N GLN A 132 -12.31 6.42 -3.45
CA GLN A 132 -11.82 6.53 -4.83
C GLN A 132 -12.89 7.26 -5.65
N PRO A 133 -12.83 8.60 -5.77
CA PRO A 133 -13.93 9.39 -6.35
C PRO A 133 -14.23 9.06 -7.81
N LYS A 134 -13.23 8.59 -8.56
CA LYS A 134 -13.33 8.26 -9.99
C LYS A 134 -13.64 6.79 -10.25
N ALA A 135 -13.70 5.95 -9.21
CA ALA A 135 -14.04 4.55 -9.36
C ALA A 135 -15.57 4.39 -9.41
N GLU A 136 -16.09 3.79 -10.49
CA GLU A 136 -17.52 3.49 -10.61
C GLU A 136 -17.98 2.40 -9.61
N ASP A 137 -17.06 1.49 -9.25
CA ASP A 137 -17.28 0.39 -8.30
C ASP A 137 -16.23 0.38 -7.18
N ASN A 138 -16.33 1.31 -6.22
CA ASN A 138 -15.50 1.23 -5.02
C ASN A 138 -16.00 0.12 -4.08
N VAL A 139 -15.35 -1.05 -4.16
CA VAL A 139 -15.72 -2.23 -3.37
C VAL A 139 -15.30 -2.15 -1.91
N PHE A 140 -14.51 -1.16 -1.52
CA PHE A 140 -13.93 -1.04 -0.19
C PHE A 140 -14.60 0.06 0.63
N GLY A 141 -15.01 -0.28 1.85
CA GLY A 141 -15.70 0.63 2.75
C GLY A 141 -14.87 1.06 3.96
N ALA A 142 -15.57 1.29 5.06
CA ALA A 142 -14.97 1.66 6.33
C ALA A 142 -14.04 0.57 6.88
N THR A 143 -13.06 1.03 7.64
CA THR A 143 -12.07 0.22 8.35
C THR A 143 -12.15 0.52 9.84
N ALA A 144 -11.93 -0.51 10.64
CA ALA A 144 -11.84 -0.41 12.08
C ALA A 144 -10.75 -1.34 12.58
N GLY A 145 -10.10 -1.00 13.69
CA GLY A 145 -9.09 -1.86 14.27
C GLY A 145 -8.82 -1.52 15.72
N PHE A 146 -8.19 -2.45 16.40
CA PHE A 146 -7.67 -2.23 17.75
C PHE A 146 -6.30 -2.87 17.88
N GLY A 147 -5.45 -2.28 18.70
CA GLY A 147 -4.10 -2.71 18.98
C GLY A 147 -3.83 -2.73 20.48
N ILE A 148 -3.07 -3.72 20.91
CA ILE A 148 -2.59 -3.84 22.28
C ILE A 148 -1.07 -3.99 22.20
N SER A 149 -0.34 -3.10 22.86
CA SER A 149 1.11 -3.18 22.98
C SER A 149 1.51 -3.35 24.44
N TYR A 150 2.28 -4.38 24.76
CA TYR A 150 2.81 -4.62 26.08
C TYR A 150 4.33 -4.51 26.07
N LYS A 151 4.87 -3.65 26.93
CA LYS A 151 6.30 -3.40 27.08
C LYS A 151 6.81 -4.01 28.38
N THR A 152 7.84 -4.85 28.28
CA THR A 152 8.50 -5.46 29.42
C THR A 152 10.01 -5.29 29.30
N GLY A 153 10.58 -4.44 30.16
CA GLY A 153 11.98 -4.03 30.09
C GLY A 153 12.33 -3.38 28.73
N ASN A 154 13.25 -4.01 28.00
CA ASN A 154 13.69 -3.54 26.69
C ASN A 154 12.88 -4.09 25.53
N SER A 155 12.04 -5.09 25.76
CA SER A 155 11.25 -5.73 24.71
C SER A 155 9.81 -5.23 24.72
N SER A 156 9.17 -5.25 23.55
CA SER A 156 7.73 -5.05 23.46
C SER A 156 7.08 -6.03 22.49
N ILE A 157 5.84 -6.40 22.80
CA ILE A 157 4.99 -7.19 21.93
C ILE A 157 3.76 -6.36 21.59
N THR A 158 3.44 -6.25 20.30
CA THR A 158 2.21 -5.60 19.84
C THR A 158 1.36 -6.59 19.08
N VAL A 159 0.07 -6.62 19.38
CA VAL A 159 -0.93 -7.39 18.65
C VAL A 159 -1.96 -6.40 18.10
N ASP A 160 -2.15 -6.40 16.79
CA ASP A 160 -3.14 -5.57 16.11
C ASP A 160 -4.16 -6.46 15.40
N TYR A 161 -5.41 -6.01 15.45
CA TYR A 161 -6.51 -6.54 14.65
C TYR A 161 -7.09 -5.44 13.78
N GLY A 162 -7.25 -5.74 12.50
CA GLY A 162 -7.86 -4.85 11.51
C GLY A 162 -9.05 -5.51 10.82
N TYR A 163 -10.13 -4.76 10.68
CA TYR A 163 -11.33 -5.10 9.94
C TYR A 163 -11.50 -4.12 8.78
N ARG A 164 -11.80 -4.64 7.59
CA ARG A 164 -12.16 -3.84 6.41
C ARG A 164 -13.43 -4.36 5.78
N GLN A 165 -14.41 -3.46 5.66
CA GLN A 165 -15.64 -3.74 4.94
C GLN A 165 -15.37 -3.90 3.44
N VAL A 166 -16.00 -4.91 2.84
CA VAL A 166 -15.97 -5.16 1.39
C VAL A 166 -17.41 -5.36 0.92
N GLN A 167 -17.78 -4.75 -0.21
CA GLN A 167 -19.17 -4.75 -0.70
C GLN A 167 -19.62 -6.10 -1.25
N TYR A 168 -18.82 -6.71 -2.13
CA TYR A 168 -19.21 -7.93 -2.85
C TYR A 168 -18.70 -9.23 -2.21
N PHE A 169 -17.81 -9.13 -1.23
CA PHE A 169 -17.17 -10.27 -0.56
C PHE A 169 -17.33 -10.19 0.95
N LYS A 170 -17.00 -11.28 1.64
CA LYS A 170 -16.85 -11.26 3.10
C LYS A 170 -15.80 -10.22 3.48
N ALA A 171 -16.05 -9.55 4.60
CA ALA A 171 -15.11 -8.56 5.12
C ALA A 171 -13.74 -9.17 5.39
N ASN A 172 -12.70 -8.36 5.19
CA ASN A 172 -11.33 -8.76 5.41
C ASN A 172 -10.96 -8.53 6.87
N ASN A 173 -10.34 -9.55 7.48
CA ASN A 173 -9.86 -9.52 8.84
C ASN A 173 -8.35 -9.79 8.82
N VAL A 174 -7.56 -8.93 9.44
CA VAL A 174 -6.11 -8.98 9.45
C VAL A 174 -5.62 -9.00 10.89
N PHE A 175 -4.75 -9.96 11.20
CA PHE A 175 -4.07 -10.07 12.48
C PHE A 175 -2.58 -9.82 12.26
N SER A 176 -1.99 -8.97 13.09
CA SER A 176 -0.56 -8.66 13.05
C SER A 176 0.04 -8.85 14.44
N VAL A 177 1.27 -9.36 14.47
CA VAL A 177 2.07 -9.48 15.69
C VAL A 177 3.43 -8.86 15.41
N LYS A 178 3.85 -7.93 16.26
CA LYS A 178 5.14 -7.26 16.21
C LYS A 178 5.93 -7.55 17.48
N LEU A 179 7.22 -7.83 17.32
CA LEU A 179 8.17 -8.02 18.41
C LEU A 179 9.29 -6.99 18.23
N ASP A 180 9.51 -6.16 19.24
CA ASP A 180 10.63 -5.21 19.33
C ASP A 180 11.53 -5.60 20.51
N PHE A 181 12.84 -5.43 20.36
CA PHE A 181 13.88 -5.82 21.32
C PHE A 181 14.98 -4.76 21.48
#